data_AF-A0A7V0VZJ6-F1
#
_entry.id   AF-A0A7V0VZJ6-F1
#
_cell.length_a   1.000
_cell.length_b   1.000
_cell.length_c   1.000
_cell.angle_alpha   90.00
_cell.angle_beta   90.00
_cell.angle_gamma   90.00
#
_symmetry.space_group_name_H-M   'P 1'
#
loop_
_entity.id
_entity.type
_entity.pdbx_description
1 polymer ?
#
loop_
_entity_poly.entity_id
_entity_poly.type
_entity_poly.pdbx_seq_one_letter_code
_entity_poly.pdbx_strand_id
1 'polypeptide(L)'
;MHLLYQTIKEIIDTGRVGVPVFVRFIVQTTPIDEQIIDILAQTLVMTGSWLGAIPAKIYVQHKENTAQITATAEYTGGQTAIVSINISTEFASRIDLMLLGNKGALYHDGESMPAGFDLNVEPMTIPKWLVDVIERSLFTGEPIIIGEVLDFD
;
A
#
# COMPACT_ATOMS: atom_id res chain seq x y z
N MET A 1 -10.92 -4.74 1.99
CA MET A 1 -10.23 -3.43 2.23
C MET A 1 -11.04 -2.17 1.87
N HIS A 2 -12.17 -2.27 1.15
CA HIS A 2 -12.91 -1.10 0.64
C HIS A 2 -13.42 -0.15 1.74
N LEU A 3 -13.98 -0.68 2.85
CA LEU A 3 -14.50 0.15 3.94
C LEU A 3 -13.40 1.03 4.56
N LEU A 4 -12.23 0.45 4.87
CA LEU A 4 -11.08 1.17 5.41
C LEU A 4 -10.62 2.28 4.45
N TYR A 5 -10.62 1.99 3.14
CA TYR A 5 -10.34 2.98 2.10
C TYR A 5 -11.26 4.20 2.18
N GLN A 6 -12.58 3.97 2.21
CA GLN A 6 -13.57 5.06 2.26
C GLN A 6 -13.46 5.84 3.57
N THR A 7 -13.37 5.16 4.71
CA THR A 7 -13.26 5.82 6.01
C THR A 7 -12.03 6.72 6.09
N ILE A 8 -10.86 6.27 5.63
CA ILE A 8 -9.66 7.09 5.62
C ILE A 8 -9.83 8.28 4.67
N LYS A 9 -10.40 8.07 3.49
CA LYS A 9 -10.67 9.13 2.52
C LYS A 9 -11.58 10.21 3.10
N GLU A 10 -12.69 9.83 3.73
CA GLU A 10 -13.60 10.76 4.41
C GLU A 10 -12.88 11.58 5.48
N ILE A 11 -12.03 10.94 6.30
CA ILE A 11 -11.28 11.66 7.34
C ILE A 11 -10.28 12.65 6.72
N ILE A 12 -9.59 12.28 5.64
CA ILE A 12 -8.72 13.20 4.89
C ILE A 12 -9.54 14.40 4.38
N ASP A 13 -10.71 14.13 3.80
CA ASP A 13 -11.59 15.16 3.22
C ASP A 13 -12.14 16.13 4.30
N THR A 14 -12.25 15.71 5.56
CA THR A 14 -12.56 16.63 6.67
C THR A 14 -11.44 17.63 7.00
N GLY A 15 -10.23 17.44 6.46
CA GLY A 15 -9.07 18.28 6.72
C GLY A 15 -8.40 18.06 8.09
N ARG A 16 -8.86 17.09 8.88
CA ARG A 16 -8.36 16.81 10.25
C ARG A 16 -6.87 16.50 10.30
N VAL A 17 -6.32 15.86 9.26
CA VAL A 17 -4.89 15.55 9.17
C VAL A 17 -4.09 16.57 8.37
N GLY A 18 -4.75 17.56 7.76
CA GLY A 18 -4.11 18.46 6.80
C GLY A 18 -3.76 17.73 5.50
N VAL A 19 -2.57 18.02 4.96
CA VAL A 19 -2.05 17.36 3.75
C VAL A 19 -1.32 16.09 4.16
N PRO A 20 -1.73 14.90 3.68
CA PRO A 20 -1.00 13.66 3.90
C PRO A 20 0.42 13.71 3.35
N VAL A 21 1.39 13.24 4.11
CA VAL A 21 2.83 13.27 3.77
C VAL A 21 3.49 11.90 3.87
N PHE A 22 2.94 10.99 4.67
CA PHE A 22 3.48 9.66 4.86
C PHE A 22 2.40 8.63 5.15
N VAL A 23 2.55 7.41 4.63
CA VAL A 23 1.73 6.25 5.01
C VAL A 23 2.60 5.03 5.32
N ARG A 24 2.33 4.37 6.45
CA ARG A 24 2.75 2.99 6.71
C ARG A 24 1.52 2.11 6.68
N PHE A 25 1.51 1.10 5.82
CA PHE A 25 0.40 0.17 5.66
C PHE A 25 0.94 -1.25 5.72
N ILE A 26 0.56 -2.00 6.75
CA ILE A 26 0.90 -3.41 6.91
C ILE A 26 -0.36 -4.23 6.79
N VAL A 27 -0.35 -5.16 5.85
CA VAL A 27 -1.37 -6.20 5.72
C VAL A 27 -0.75 -7.50 6.19
N GLN A 28 -1.48 -8.19 7.05
CA GLN A 28 -1.24 -9.60 7.32
C GLN A 28 -2.48 -10.37 6.88
N THR A 29 -2.28 -11.40 6.09
CA THR A 29 -3.35 -12.20 5.50
C THR A 29 -2.99 -13.68 5.60
N THR A 30 -3.99 -14.54 5.58
CA THR A 30 -3.79 -15.97 5.32
C THR A 30 -3.47 -16.19 3.84
N PRO A 31 -2.93 -17.36 3.45
CA PRO A 31 -2.78 -17.70 2.04
C PRO A 31 -4.12 -17.54 1.33
N ILE A 32 -4.14 -16.72 0.29
CA ILE A 32 -5.28 -16.53 -0.61
C ILE A 32 -4.84 -16.94 -2.02
N ASP A 33 -5.80 -17.27 -2.88
CA ASP A 33 -5.53 -17.61 -4.29
C ASP A 33 -4.98 -16.39 -5.09
N GLU A 34 -5.08 -15.19 -4.54
CA GLU A 34 -4.50 -13.96 -5.12
C GLU A 34 -2.98 -13.89 -4.93
N GLN A 35 -2.29 -13.33 -5.92
CA GLN A 35 -0.84 -13.18 -5.86
C GLN A 35 -0.48 -12.03 -4.90
N ILE A 36 0.52 -12.23 -4.04
CA ILE A 36 0.99 -11.23 -3.06
C ILE A 36 1.37 -9.89 -3.71
N ILE A 37 1.80 -9.92 -4.97
CA ILE A 37 2.11 -8.75 -5.79
C ILE A 37 0.86 -7.92 -6.09
N ASP A 38 -0.28 -8.55 -6.36
CA ASP A 38 -1.54 -7.85 -6.64
C ASP A 38 -2.04 -7.10 -5.40
N ILE A 39 -1.97 -7.74 -4.22
CA ILE A 39 -2.32 -7.11 -2.94
C ILE A 39 -1.41 -5.91 -2.67
N LEU A 40 -0.10 -6.06 -2.93
CA LEU A 40 0.87 -4.97 -2.77
C LEU A 40 0.56 -3.82 -3.72
N ALA A 41 0.35 -4.12 -5.01
CA ALA A 41 0.03 -3.13 -6.03
C ALA A 41 -1.27 -2.39 -5.69
N GLN A 42 -2.31 -3.10 -5.30
CA GLN A 42 -3.58 -2.50 -4.87
C GLN A 42 -3.41 -1.57 -3.67
N THR A 43 -2.62 -1.99 -2.68
CA THR A 43 -2.34 -1.17 -1.50
C THR A 43 -1.51 0.08 -1.86
N LEU A 44 -0.61 -0.01 -2.84
CA LEU A 44 0.12 1.14 -3.38
C LEU A 44 -0.81 2.13 -4.12
N VAL A 45 -1.80 1.63 -4.87
CA VAL A 45 -2.83 2.50 -5.48
C VAL A 45 -3.66 3.19 -4.40
N MET A 46 -4.09 2.47 -3.37
CA MET A 46 -4.86 3.03 -2.25
C MET A 46 -4.08 4.13 -1.53
N THR A 47 -2.83 3.88 -1.18
CA THR A 47 -1.96 4.86 -0.52
C THR A 47 -1.68 6.07 -1.40
N GLY A 48 -1.45 5.88 -2.70
CA GLY A 48 -1.31 6.98 -3.65
C GLY A 48 -2.57 7.85 -3.75
N SER A 49 -3.74 7.23 -3.77
CA SER A 49 -5.03 7.94 -3.74
C SER A 49 -5.17 8.83 -2.50
N TRP A 50 -4.80 8.32 -1.31
CA TRP A 50 -4.83 9.12 -0.08
C TRP A 50 -3.79 10.24 -0.06
N LEU A 51 -2.61 10.01 -0.63
CA LEU A 51 -1.56 11.01 -0.75
C LEU A 51 -1.84 12.04 -1.86
N GLY A 52 -2.84 11.78 -2.72
CA GLY A 52 -3.18 12.64 -3.85
C GLY A 52 -2.09 12.68 -4.93
N ALA A 53 -1.28 11.63 -5.03
CA ALA A 53 -0.13 11.58 -5.92
C ALA A 53 0.10 10.17 -6.48
N ILE A 54 0.79 10.11 -7.63
CA ILE A 54 1.26 8.85 -8.20
C ILE A 54 2.70 8.55 -7.73
N PRO A 55 3.10 7.27 -7.64
CA PRO A 55 4.49 6.92 -7.38
C PRO A 55 5.42 7.52 -8.44
N ALA A 56 6.51 8.14 -7.99
CA ALA A 56 7.63 8.58 -8.81
C ALA A 56 8.79 7.57 -8.79
N LYS A 57 8.93 6.83 -7.68
CA LYS A 57 9.95 5.81 -7.49
C LYS A 57 9.42 4.72 -6.56
N ILE A 58 9.65 3.46 -6.90
CA ILE A 58 9.25 2.32 -6.09
C ILE A 58 10.46 1.43 -5.87
N TYR A 59 10.68 1.05 -4.62
CA TYR A 59 11.66 0.03 -4.24
C TYR A 59 10.95 -1.11 -3.55
N VAL A 60 11.11 -2.33 -4.06
CA VAL A 60 10.46 -3.52 -3.52
C VAL A 60 11.52 -4.50 -3.03
N GLN A 61 11.32 -4.98 -1.82
CA GLN A 61 12.14 -6.01 -1.20
C GLN A 61 11.26 -7.19 -0.84
N HIS A 62 11.78 -8.37 -1.10
CA HIS A 62 11.28 -9.61 -0.52
C HIS A 62 12.44 -10.27 0.25
N LYS A 63 12.10 -11.07 1.25
CA LYS A 63 13.10 -11.91 1.91
C LYS A 63 12.85 -13.36 1.53
N GLU A 64 13.89 -14.01 1.00
CA GLU A 64 13.85 -15.43 0.68
C GLU A 64 13.37 -16.25 1.89
N ASN A 65 12.48 -17.21 1.63
CA ASN A 65 11.87 -18.08 2.65
C ASN A 65 10.98 -17.35 3.69
N THR A 66 10.62 -16.10 3.43
CA THR A 66 9.54 -15.43 4.17
C THR A 66 8.42 -15.11 3.21
N ALA A 67 7.18 -15.31 3.65
CA ALA A 67 6.01 -14.93 2.87
C ALA A 67 5.69 -13.44 3.08
N GLN A 68 6.72 -12.59 2.94
CA GLN A 68 6.64 -11.14 3.12
C GLN A 68 7.23 -10.42 1.90
N ILE A 69 6.51 -9.40 1.45
CA ILE A 69 6.95 -8.43 0.47
C ILE A 69 6.75 -7.03 1.03
N THR A 70 7.69 -6.12 0.81
CA THR A 70 7.60 -4.73 1.25
C THR A 70 8.00 -3.79 0.14
N ALA A 71 7.17 -2.78 -0.13
CA ALA A 71 7.50 -1.68 -1.01
C ALA A 71 7.72 -0.39 -0.21
N THR A 72 8.73 0.36 -0.59
CA THR A 72 8.86 1.79 -0.28
C THR A 72 8.58 2.57 -1.55
N ALA A 73 7.63 3.49 -1.50
CA ALA A 73 7.29 4.36 -2.62
C ALA A 73 7.56 5.82 -2.26
N GLU A 74 8.21 6.54 -3.18
CA GLU A 74 8.28 8.01 -3.18
C GLU A 74 7.28 8.51 -4.24
N TYR A 75 6.46 9.50 -3.89
CA TYR A 75 5.41 10.03 -4.76
C TYR A 75 5.83 11.37 -5.36
N THR A 76 5.18 11.77 -6.46
CA THR A 76 5.54 12.99 -7.22
C THR A 76 5.49 14.28 -6.42
N GLY A 77 4.72 14.34 -5.32
CA GLY A 77 4.65 15.48 -4.41
C GLY A 77 5.66 15.42 -3.25
N GLY A 78 6.57 14.45 -3.23
CA GLY A 78 7.55 14.23 -2.15
C GLY A 78 7.01 13.45 -0.95
N GLN A 79 5.75 12.99 -1.00
CA GLN A 79 5.20 12.08 0.00
C GLN A 79 5.87 10.70 -0.11
N THR A 80 5.80 9.91 0.96
CA THR A 80 6.36 8.56 0.97
C THR A 80 5.38 7.54 1.55
N ALA A 81 5.46 6.29 1.10
CA ALA A 81 4.73 5.18 1.70
C ALA A 81 5.63 3.98 1.91
N ILE A 82 5.37 3.25 3.01
CA ILE A 82 5.91 1.91 3.26
C ILE A 82 4.72 0.96 3.33
N VAL A 83 4.67 0.02 2.39
CA VAL A 83 3.61 -0.98 2.29
C VAL A 83 4.22 -2.37 2.48
N SER A 84 3.74 -3.13 3.45
CA SER A 84 4.19 -4.51 3.68
C SER A 84 3.03 -5.47 3.65
N ILE A 85 3.13 -6.52 2.85
CA ILE A 85 2.18 -7.63 2.83
C ILE A 85 2.86 -8.85 3.43
N ASN A 86 2.22 -9.48 4.41
CA ASN A 86 2.69 -10.65 5.11
C ASN A 86 1.65 -11.76 5.00
N ILE A 87 2.04 -12.93 4.50
CA ILE A 87 1.21 -14.12 4.49
C ILE A 87 1.59 -14.96 5.70
N SER A 88 0.61 -15.32 6.53
CA SER A 88 0.82 -16.20 7.68
C SER A 88 -0.35 -17.16 7.84
N THR A 89 -0.04 -18.42 8.13
CA THR A 89 -1.03 -19.47 8.45
C THR A 89 -1.38 -19.51 9.93
N GLU A 90 -0.64 -18.81 10.79
CA GLU A 90 -0.72 -18.95 12.25
C GLU A 90 -1.55 -17.83 12.91
N PHE A 91 -1.82 -16.76 12.18
CA PHE A 91 -2.47 -15.57 12.71
C PHE A 91 -3.67 -15.17 11.86
N ALA A 92 -4.64 -14.52 12.50
CA ALA A 92 -5.77 -13.92 11.82
C ALA A 92 -5.31 -12.76 10.91
N SER A 93 -6.07 -12.54 9.84
CA SER A 93 -5.88 -11.39 8.97
C SER A 93 -6.01 -10.08 9.75
N ARG A 94 -5.05 -9.17 9.58
CA ARG A 94 -5.02 -7.86 10.26
C ARG A 94 -4.46 -6.78 9.34
N ILE A 95 -4.87 -5.55 9.59
CA ILE A 95 -4.33 -4.37 8.91
C ILE A 95 -3.85 -3.40 9.97
N ASP A 96 -2.58 -3.02 9.91
CA ASP A 96 -2.03 -1.91 10.68
C ASP A 96 -1.74 -0.74 9.75
N LEU A 97 -2.26 0.43 10.10
CA LEU A 97 -2.07 1.63 9.30
C LEU A 97 -1.71 2.83 10.16
N MET A 98 -0.74 3.59 9.67
CA MET A 98 -0.40 4.91 10.15
C MET A 98 -0.37 5.87 8.95
N LEU A 99 -1.21 6.90 8.97
CA LEU A 99 -1.17 8.00 8.01
C LEU A 99 -0.77 9.26 8.76
N LEU A 100 0.30 9.91 8.30
CA LEU A 100 0.72 11.21 8.81
C LEU A 100 0.37 12.28 7.81
N GLY A 101 -0.24 13.35 8.29
CA GLY A 101 -0.38 14.60 7.57
C GLY A 101 0.30 15.75 8.33
N ASN A 102 0.43 16.89 7.68
CA ASN A 102 1.14 18.03 8.26
C ASN A 102 0.39 18.72 9.44
N LYS A 103 -0.83 18.27 9.78
CA LYS A 103 -1.61 18.77 10.92
C LYS A 103 -2.03 17.68 11.91
N GLY A 104 -1.67 16.42 11.68
CA GLY A 104 -2.09 15.33 12.53
C GLY A 104 -1.77 13.95 11.97
N ALA A 105 -2.28 12.92 12.64
CA ALA A 105 -2.05 11.53 12.26
C ALA A 105 -3.32 10.68 12.46
N LEU A 106 -3.46 9.63 11.67
CA LEU A 106 -4.47 8.59 11.82
C LEU A 106 -3.78 7.26 12.04
N TYR A 107 -4.36 6.48 12.94
CA TYR A 107 -3.90 5.14 13.26
C TYR A 107 -5.08 4.21 13.16
N HIS A 108 -4.85 3.06 12.54
CA HIS A 108 -5.74 1.91 12.61
C HIS A 108 -4.90 0.74 13.10
N ASP A 109 -5.36 0.14 14.19
CA ASP A 109 -4.75 -1.02 14.82
C ASP A 109 -5.55 -2.27 14.44
N GLY A 110 -4.84 -3.22 13.83
CA GLY A 110 -5.42 -4.45 13.33
C GLY A 110 -5.93 -5.38 14.43
N GLU A 111 -5.58 -5.16 15.70
CA GLU A 111 -6.12 -5.90 16.86
C GLU A 111 -7.63 -5.64 17.08
N SER A 112 -8.16 -4.54 16.52
CA SER A 112 -9.56 -4.13 16.70
C SER A 112 -10.50 -4.54 15.55
N MET A 113 -10.08 -5.46 14.66
CA MET A 113 -10.88 -5.87 13.51
C MET A 113 -12.11 -6.68 13.96
N PRO A 114 -13.35 -6.28 13.62
CA PRO A 114 -14.54 -7.04 13.96
C PRO A 114 -14.54 -8.41 13.26
N ALA A 115 -15.11 -9.43 13.90
CA ALA A 115 -15.29 -10.75 13.29
C ALA A 115 -16.10 -10.61 11.98
N GLY A 116 -15.54 -11.12 10.87
CA GLY A 116 -16.12 -10.99 9.54
C GLY A 116 -15.71 -9.73 8.77
N PHE A 117 -14.71 -8.97 9.24
CA PHE A 117 -14.05 -7.97 8.38
C PHE A 117 -13.39 -8.68 7.21
N ASP A 118 -14.03 -8.54 6.06
CA ASP A 118 -13.58 -9.17 4.85
C ASP A 118 -12.44 -8.34 4.25
N LEU A 119 -11.29 -8.99 4.07
CA LEU A 119 -10.23 -8.39 3.28
C LEU A 119 -10.67 -8.23 1.83
N ASN A 120 -11.74 -8.90 1.37
CA ASN A 120 -12.32 -8.72 0.05
C ASN A 120 -12.32 -7.25 -0.35
N VAL A 121 -11.53 -6.99 -1.37
CA VAL A 121 -11.35 -5.68 -1.95
C VAL A 121 -12.20 -5.70 -3.20
N GLU A 122 -13.16 -4.78 -3.32
CA GLU A 122 -13.67 -4.51 -4.66
C GLU A 122 -12.47 -4.13 -5.53
N PRO A 123 -12.31 -4.72 -6.73
CA PRO A 123 -11.11 -4.55 -7.51
C PRO A 123 -10.96 -3.08 -7.91
N MET A 124 -10.10 -2.38 -7.18
CA MET A 124 -9.53 -1.13 -7.65
C MET A 124 -8.71 -1.47 -8.89
N THR A 125 -8.91 -0.73 -9.98
CA THR A 125 -8.14 -0.95 -11.21
C THR A 125 -6.65 -0.79 -10.93
N ILE A 126 -5.91 -1.90 -10.94
CA ILE A 126 -4.45 -1.90 -10.82
C ILE A 126 -3.88 -1.57 -12.20
N PRO A 127 -3.12 -0.47 -12.36
CA PRO A 127 -2.47 -0.18 -13.62
C PRO A 127 -1.44 -1.27 -13.93
N LYS A 128 -1.44 -1.80 -15.15
CA LYS A 128 -0.52 -2.88 -15.55
C LYS A 128 0.95 -2.52 -15.29
N TRP A 129 1.33 -1.27 -15.60
CA TRP A 129 2.69 -0.77 -15.38
C TRP A 129 3.15 -0.88 -13.92
N LEU A 130 2.23 -0.81 -12.95
CA LEU A 130 2.58 -0.86 -11.54
C LEU A 130 3.05 -2.27 -11.16
N VAL A 131 2.39 -3.29 -11.70
CA VAL A 131 2.80 -4.70 -11.53
C VAL A 131 4.17 -4.91 -12.16
N ASP A 132 4.35 -4.47 -13.41
CA ASP A 132 5.62 -4.58 -14.14
C ASP A 132 6.79 -3.91 -13.37
N VAL A 133 6.53 -2.75 -12.76
CA VAL A 133 7.51 -2.04 -11.93
C VAL A 133 7.85 -2.81 -10.65
N ILE A 134 6.85 -3.35 -9.95
CA ILE A 134 7.06 -4.14 -8.73
C ILE A 134 7.92 -5.36 -9.04
N GLU A 135 7.57 -6.12 -10.09
CA GLU A 135 8.31 -7.29 -10.54
C GLU A 135 9.75 -6.94 -10.94
N ARG A 136 9.94 -5.84 -11.67
CA ARG A 136 11.28 -5.38 -12.06
C ARG A 136 12.13 -4.97 -10.86
N SER A 137 11.56 -4.27 -9.88
CA SER A 137 12.27 -3.90 -8.66
C SER A 137 12.67 -5.13 -7.86
N LEU A 138 11.77 -6.11 -7.71
CA LEU A 138 12.06 -7.41 -7.08
C LEU A 138 13.20 -8.15 -7.80
N PHE A 139 13.14 -8.23 -9.13
CA PHE A 139 14.12 -8.96 -9.93
C PHE A 139 15.51 -8.31 -9.90
N THR A 140 15.57 -6.98 -9.96
CA THR A 140 16.84 -6.24 -9.99
C THR A 140 17.42 -5.97 -8.61
N GLY A 141 16.59 -5.97 -7.57
CA GLY A 141 16.97 -5.54 -6.22
C GLY A 141 17.21 -4.02 -6.10
N GLU A 142 16.81 -3.25 -7.12
CA GLU A 142 17.05 -1.81 -7.23
C GLU A 142 15.72 -1.03 -7.26
N PRO A 143 15.73 0.26 -6.87
CA PRO A 143 14.58 1.13 -7.04
C PRO A 143 14.31 1.40 -8.53
N ILE A 144 13.04 1.41 -8.90
CA ILE A 144 12.58 1.74 -10.26
C ILE A 144 11.98 3.14 -10.26
N ILE A 145 12.49 4.00 -11.14
CA ILE A 145 11.97 5.35 -11.37
C ILE A 145 10.85 5.26 -12.42
N ILE A 146 9.65 5.68 -12.04
CA ILE A 146 8.44 5.46 -12.84
C ILE A 146 8.48 6.26 -14.15
N GLY A 147 9.03 7.48 -14.12
CA GLY A 147 9.17 8.31 -15.31
C GLY A 147 10.02 7.68 -16.43
N GLU A 148 10.93 6.77 -16.09
CA GLU A 148 11.77 6.03 -17.05
C GLU A 148 11.07 4.78 -17.62
N VAL A 149 9.97 4.36 -17.00
CA VAL A 149 9.19 3.18 -17.41
C VAL A 149 7.95 3.58 -18.21
N LEU A 150 7.37 4.73 -17.91
CA LEU A 150 6.07 5.14 -18.44
C LEU A 150 6.11 6.06 -19.66
N ASP A 151 7.28 6.53 -20.11
CA ASP A 151 7.41 7.52 -21.19
C ASP A 151 6.27 8.56 -21.12
N PHE A 152 6.21 9.31 -20.00
CA PHE A 152 5.28 10.43 -19.91
C PHE A 152 5.80 11.56 -20.79
N ASP A 153 5.43 11.54 -22.07
CA ASP A 153 5.44 12.71 -22.95
C ASP A 153 4.39 13.76 -22.52
#